data_AF-A0A8D8APE8-F1
#
_entry.id   AF-A0A8D8APE8-F1
#
_cell.length_a   1.000
_cell.length_b   1.000
_cell.length_c   1.000
_cell.angle_alpha   90.00
_cell.angle_beta   90.00
_cell.angle_gamma   90.00
#
_symmetry.space_group_name_H-M   'P 1'
#
loop_
_entity.id
_entity.type
_entity.pdbx_description
1 polymer ?
#
loop_
_entity_poly.entity_id
_entity_poly.type
_entity_poly.pdbx_seq_one_letter_code
_entity_poly.pdbx_strand_id
1 'polypeptide(L)'
;MGSLSSYFSLLTVLSVFAALFAIIYQGYLASLDLRSLTDILKNLNHLEFAVQVSKPRVAIGYGSCSDLYVKAVDFLNFTEALQRSLDQTTPFNVDDITSEDEFLQSFAYYFQRGAAAERFTGNKELFQKLVRLAKKHPVAEPRWALGGNAPVIGSRLAAEGAEVVLAAKMSSKLKTHLRPDVRLTGSLIEEDDIHLILEYKTGDR
;
A
#
# COMPACT_ATOMS: atom_id res chain seq x y z
N MET A 1 -64.60 -11.49 -10.09
CA MET A 1 -63.56 -10.46 -9.81
C MET A 1 -63.15 -10.35 -8.34
N GLY A 2 -63.94 -10.82 -7.37
CA GLY A 2 -63.59 -10.74 -5.93
C GLY A 2 -62.48 -11.68 -5.44
N SER A 3 -62.32 -12.88 -6.01
CA SER A 3 -61.32 -13.86 -5.51
C SER A 3 -59.88 -13.47 -5.84
N LEU A 4 -59.58 -13.02 -7.07
CA LEU A 4 -58.22 -12.60 -7.46
C LEU A 4 -57.68 -11.45 -6.57
N SER A 5 -58.51 -10.44 -6.27
CA SER A 5 -58.11 -9.31 -5.42
C SER A 5 -57.78 -9.73 -3.98
N SER A 6 -58.50 -10.72 -3.44
CA SER A 6 -58.20 -11.31 -2.14
C SER A 6 -56.89 -12.09 -2.14
N TYR A 7 -56.57 -12.82 -3.22
CA TYR A 7 -55.29 -13.53 -3.35
C TYR A 7 -54.12 -12.55 -3.47
N PHE A 8 -54.25 -11.47 -4.24
CA PHE A 8 -53.22 -10.43 -4.33
C PHE A 8 -52.97 -9.76 -2.98
N SER A 9 -54.02 -9.43 -2.24
CA SER A 9 -53.90 -8.83 -0.90
C SER A 9 -53.19 -9.78 0.08
N LEU A 10 -53.53 -11.07 0.05
CA LEU A 10 -52.86 -12.10 0.86
C LEU A 10 -51.38 -12.24 0.50
N LEU A 11 -51.04 -12.26 -0.79
CA LEU A 11 -49.66 -12.33 -1.26
C LEU A 11 -48.84 -11.10 -0.83
N THR A 12 -49.41 -9.90 -0.89
CA THR A 12 -48.76 -8.68 -0.41
C THR A 12 -48.53 -8.71 1.10
N VAL A 13 -49.50 -9.20 1.88
CA VAL A 13 -49.33 -9.34 3.33
C VAL A 13 -48.21 -10.33 3.64
N LEU A 14 -48.21 -11.50 2.99
CA LEU A 14 -47.15 -12.51 3.16
C LEU A 14 -45.77 -11.99 2.75
N SER A 15 -45.66 -11.22 1.66
CA SER A 15 -44.39 -10.65 1.23
C SER A 15 -43.87 -9.59 2.20
N VAL A 16 -44.75 -8.75 2.75
CA VAL A 16 -44.39 -7.78 3.80
C VAL A 16 -43.92 -8.49 5.07
N PHE A 17 -44.61 -9.56 5.50
CA PHE A 17 -44.16 -10.36 6.65
C PHE A 17 -42.83 -11.05 6.39
N ALA A 18 -42.62 -11.63 5.20
CA ALA A 18 -41.36 -12.24 4.83
C ALA A 18 -40.21 -11.21 4.80
N ALA A 19 -40.45 -10.01 4.25
CA ALA A 19 -39.48 -8.93 4.25
C ALA A 19 -39.15 -8.45 5.67
N LEU A 20 -40.17 -8.26 6.52
CA LEU A 20 -39.97 -7.86 7.92
C LEU A 20 -39.20 -8.92 8.70
N PHE A 21 -39.56 -10.20 8.54
CA PHE A 21 -38.84 -11.31 9.14
C PHE A 21 -37.39 -11.35 8.67
N ALA A 22 -37.13 -11.19 7.38
CA ALA A 22 -35.78 -11.17 6.83
C ALA A 22 -34.93 -10.03 7.43
N ILE A 23 -35.50 -8.82 7.55
CA ILE A 23 -34.82 -7.67 8.18
C ILE A 23 -34.48 -7.95 9.65
N ILE A 24 -35.45 -8.47 10.42
CA ILE A 24 -35.24 -8.79 11.84
C ILE A 24 -34.19 -9.90 11.99
N TYR A 25 -34.28 -10.95 11.17
CA TYR A 25 -33.35 -12.07 11.18
C TYR A 25 -31.94 -11.64 10.80
N GLN A 26 -31.79 -10.78 9.79
CA GLN A 26 -30.51 -10.19 9.42
C GLN A 26 -29.93 -9.33 10.54
N GLY A 27 -30.77 -8.55 11.24
CA GLY A 27 -30.37 -7.79 12.42
C GLY A 27 -29.91 -8.69 13.58
N TYR A 28 -30.59 -9.82 13.79
CA TYR A 28 -30.20 -10.82 14.77
C TYR A 28 -28.83 -11.44 14.44
N LEU A 29 -28.62 -11.88 13.20
CA LEU A 29 -27.33 -12.43 12.75
C LEU A 29 -26.19 -11.41 12.92
N ALA A 30 -26.39 -10.17 12.47
CA ALA A 30 -25.41 -9.10 12.67
C ALA A 30 -25.10 -8.85 14.15
N SER A 31 -26.10 -8.96 15.03
CA SER A 31 -25.90 -8.82 16.47
C SER A 31 -25.09 -9.96 17.09
N LEU A 32 -25.23 -11.19 16.58
CA LEU A 32 -24.41 -12.34 17.01
C LEU A 32 -22.96 -12.15 16.59
N ASP A 33 -22.73 -11.72 15.35
CA ASP A 33 -21.38 -11.45 14.85
C ASP A 33 -20.70 -10.34 15.67
N LEU A 34 -21.43 -9.26 15.96
CA LEU A 34 -20.91 -8.15 16.77
C LEU A 34 -20.58 -8.59 18.20
N ARG A 35 -21.41 -9.46 18.81
CA ARG A 35 -21.13 -10.03 20.14
C ARG A 35 -19.87 -10.87 20.12
N SER A 36 -19.75 -11.78 19.15
CA SER A 36 -18.57 -12.63 18.98
C SER A 36 -17.30 -11.78 18.81
N LEU A 37 -17.33 -10.78 17.92
CA LEU A 37 -16.21 -9.86 17.72
C LEU A 37 -15.86 -9.10 19.00
N THR A 38 -16.87 -8.61 19.71
CA THR A 38 -16.67 -7.88 20.97
C THR A 38 -16.01 -8.76 22.02
N ASP A 39 -16.44 -10.02 22.15
CA ASP A 39 -15.88 -10.96 23.11
C ASP A 39 -14.45 -11.34 22.74
N ILE A 40 -14.16 -11.54 21.44
CA ILE A 40 -12.79 -11.77 20.95
C ILE A 40 -11.88 -10.59 21.29
N LEU A 41 -12.29 -9.36 20.96
CA LEU A 41 -11.49 -8.16 21.20
C LEU A 41 -11.26 -7.90 22.70
N LYS A 42 -12.28 -8.11 23.53
CA LYS A 42 -12.15 -8.01 25.00
C LYS A 42 -11.15 -9.02 25.54
N ASN A 43 -11.20 -10.26 25.06
CA ASN A 43 -10.27 -11.30 25.48
C ASN A 43 -8.84 -11.03 25.00
N LEU A 44 -8.64 -10.55 23.76
CA LEU A 44 -7.33 -10.15 23.26
C LEU A 44 -6.73 -9.01 24.08
N ASN A 45 -7.52 -7.97 24.36
CA ASN A 45 -7.10 -6.84 25.21
C ASN A 45 -6.77 -7.30 26.64
N HIS A 46 -7.52 -8.24 27.21
CA HIS A 46 -7.20 -8.81 28.51
C HIS A 46 -5.87 -9.60 28.48
N LEU A 47 -5.64 -10.39 27.43
CA LEU A 47 -4.41 -11.17 27.26
C LEU A 47 -3.18 -10.29 27.04
N GLU A 48 -3.32 -9.16 26.35
CA GLU A 48 -2.23 -8.20 26.11
C GLU A 48 -1.56 -7.75 27.41
N PHE A 49 -2.34 -7.50 28.46
CA PHE A 49 -1.82 -7.08 29.77
C PHE A 49 -1.57 -8.24 30.74
N ALA A 50 -2.04 -9.45 30.43
CA ALA A 50 -1.88 -10.62 31.30
C ALA A 50 -0.44 -11.15 31.32
N VAL A 51 0.33 -10.91 30.25
CA VAL A 51 1.71 -11.38 30.12
C VAL A 51 2.65 -10.19 30.10
N GLN A 52 3.47 -10.04 31.14
CA GLN A 52 4.56 -9.06 31.12
C GLN A 52 5.70 -9.59 30.26
N VAL A 53 6.02 -8.88 29.19
CA VAL A 53 7.19 -9.17 28.36
C VAL A 53 8.34 -8.29 28.87
N SER A 54 9.42 -8.92 29.33
CA SER A 54 10.65 -8.21 29.67
C SER A 54 11.23 -7.56 28.42
N LYS A 55 11.78 -6.34 28.54
CA LYS A 55 12.43 -5.58 27.46
C LYS A 55 13.38 -6.44 26.61
N PRO A 56 12.95 -6.98 25.45
CA PRO A 56 13.75 -7.95 24.72
C PRO A 56 14.88 -7.25 23.98
N ARG A 57 16.03 -7.92 23.84
CA ARG A 57 17.15 -7.47 23.00
C ARG A 57 17.04 -8.16 21.64
N VAL A 58 16.92 -7.38 20.57
CA VAL A 58 16.67 -7.89 19.22
C VAL A 58 17.76 -7.40 18.28
N ALA A 59 18.40 -8.33 17.56
CA ALA A 59 19.25 -8.04 16.42
C ALA A 59 18.49 -8.37 15.14
N ILE A 60 18.43 -7.44 14.19
CA ILE A 60 17.70 -7.61 12.93
C ILE A 60 18.48 -7.05 11.74
N GLY A 61 18.37 -7.72 10.60
CA GLY A 61 19.00 -7.38 9.31
C GLY A 61 18.48 -8.35 8.23
N TYR A 62 18.90 -8.24 6.97
CA TYR A 62 19.67 -7.16 6.34
C TYR A 62 18.79 -6.37 5.37
N GLY A 63 19.27 -5.22 4.92
CA GLY A 63 18.65 -4.42 3.87
C GLY A 63 17.82 -3.26 4.40
N SER A 64 17.94 -2.12 3.73
CA SER A 64 17.16 -0.92 3.96
C SER A 64 17.06 -0.17 2.65
N CYS A 65 15.88 0.34 2.34
CA CYS A 65 15.64 1.15 1.16
C CYS A 65 14.88 2.41 1.54
N SER A 66 14.84 3.36 0.62
CA SER A 66 14.04 4.57 0.75
C SER A 66 12.93 4.55 -0.29
N ASP A 67 11.69 4.53 0.20
CA ASP A 67 10.52 4.53 -0.67
C ASP A 67 10.16 5.98 -1.01
N LEU A 68 10.19 6.31 -2.30
CA LEU A 68 9.84 7.62 -2.84
C LEU A 68 8.49 7.53 -3.55
N TYR A 69 7.45 8.04 -2.90
CA TYR A 69 6.11 8.12 -3.46
C TYR A 69 5.95 9.44 -4.19
N VAL A 70 5.38 9.37 -5.40
CA VAL A 70 5.06 10.54 -6.21
C VAL A 70 3.79 10.27 -7.01
N LYS A 71 2.95 11.29 -7.16
CA LYS A 71 1.78 11.19 -8.04
C LYS A 71 2.24 11.14 -9.49
N ALA A 72 1.95 10.04 -10.17
CA ALA A 72 2.46 9.76 -11.50
C ALA A 72 2.04 10.81 -12.54
N VAL A 73 0.83 11.36 -12.41
CA VAL A 73 0.31 12.37 -13.36
C VAL A 73 1.02 13.71 -13.27
N ASP A 74 1.46 14.08 -12.08
CA ASP A 74 2.26 15.29 -11.89
C ASP A 74 3.72 15.03 -12.31
N PHE A 75 4.18 13.78 -12.17
CA PHE A 75 5.54 13.36 -12.48
C PHE A 75 5.80 13.19 -14.00
N LEU A 76 4.90 12.54 -14.73
CA LEU A 76 5.13 12.12 -16.11
C LEU A 76 4.73 13.14 -17.15
N ASN A 77 4.02 14.22 -16.76
CA ASN A 77 3.42 15.21 -17.64
C ASN A 77 2.88 14.55 -18.91
N PHE A 78 1.68 13.96 -18.86
CA PHE A 78 1.05 13.16 -19.93
C PHE A 78 1.16 13.84 -21.31
N THR A 79 2.28 13.61 -22.00
CA THR A 79 2.61 14.27 -23.27
C THR A 79 2.08 13.44 -24.43
N GLU A 80 2.06 14.06 -25.62
CA GLU A 80 1.79 13.37 -26.89
C GLU A 80 2.70 12.15 -27.12
N ALA A 81 3.88 12.08 -26.49
CA ALA A 81 4.77 10.93 -26.57
C ALA A 81 4.18 9.69 -25.86
N LEU A 82 3.58 9.87 -24.69
CA LEU A 82 2.90 8.81 -23.95
C LEU A 82 1.64 8.34 -24.70
N GLN A 83 0.89 9.26 -25.29
CA GLN A 83 -0.28 8.93 -26.11
C GLN A 83 0.11 8.11 -27.35
N ARG A 84 1.17 8.51 -28.07
CA ARG A 84 1.71 7.72 -29.20
C ARG A 84 2.18 6.33 -28.79
N SER A 85 2.65 6.16 -27.56
CA SER A 85 3.06 4.85 -27.05
C SER A 85 1.88 3.91 -26.76
N LEU A 86 0.69 4.47 -26.48
CA LEU A 86 -0.53 3.72 -26.21
C LEU A 86 -1.20 3.18 -27.48
N ASP A 87 -1.00 3.87 -28.61
CA ASP A 87 -1.54 3.47 -29.92
C ASP A 87 -0.84 2.23 -30.50
N GLN A 88 0.29 1.81 -29.91
CA GLN A 88 1.02 0.62 -30.32
C GLN A 88 0.30 -0.63 -29.80
N THR A 89 -0.44 -1.30 -30.68
CA THR A 89 -1.20 -2.55 -30.42
C THR A 89 -0.34 -3.79 -30.17
N THR A 90 0.91 -3.63 -29.75
CA THR A 90 1.85 -4.73 -29.54
C THR A 90 1.59 -5.34 -28.15
N PRO A 91 1.59 -6.68 -27.99
CA PRO A 91 1.62 -7.28 -26.66
C PRO A 91 2.87 -6.78 -25.93
N PHE A 92 2.67 -5.86 -24.99
CA PHE A 92 3.74 -5.28 -24.20
C PHE A 92 4.18 -6.30 -23.16
N ASN A 93 5.36 -6.89 -23.36
CA ASN A 93 6.03 -7.69 -22.34
C ASN A 93 7.48 -7.20 -22.20
N VAL A 94 7.68 -6.25 -21.29
CA VAL A 94 9.00 -5.80 -20.86
C VAL A 94 9.17 -6.25 -19.42
N ASP A 95 10.16 -7.12 -19.19
CA ASP A 95 10.53 -7.60 -17.86
C ASP A 95 11.40 -6.54 -17.14
N ASP A 96 12.41 -6.02 -17.84
CA ASP A 96 13.33 -4.99 -17.34
C ASP A 96 13.26 -3.73 -18.21
N ILE A 97 13.18 -2.58 -17.56
CA ILE A 97 13.16 -1.27 -18.22
C ILE A 97 14.60 -0.85 -18.52
N THR A 98 14.93 -0.67 -19.79
CA THR A 98 16.27 -0.25 -20.24
C THR A 98 16.28 1.17 -20.81
N SER A 99 15.12 1.68 -21.25
CA SER A 99 14.97 2.99 -21.88
C SER A 99 13.77 3.79 -21.33
N GLU A 100 13.75 5.09 -21.63
CA GLU A 100 12.64 5.99 -21.26
C GLU A 100 11.36 5.62 -22.02
N ASP A 101 11.45 5.20 -23.28
CA ASP A 101 10.30 4.77 -24.07
C ASP A 101 9.66 3.50 -23.50
N GLU A 102 10.47 2.50 -23.10
CA GLU A 102 9.99 1.29 -22.42
C GLU A 102 9.35 1.60 -21.07
N PHE A 103 9.93 2.54 -20.32
CA PHE A 103 9.37 3.01 -19.06
C PHE A 103 7.98 3.63 -19.27
N LEU A 104 7.84 4.54 -20.24
CA LEU A 104 6.60 5.21 -20.56
C LEU A 104 5.54 4.22 -21.08
N GLN A 105 5.92 3.31 -21.98
CA GLN A 105 5.04 2.24 -22.47
C GLN A 105 4.57 1.33 -21.34
N SER A 106 5.48 0.89 -20.46
CA SER A 106 5.17 0.05 -19.30
C SER A 106 4.19 0.74 -18.37
N PHE A 107 4.49 1.99 -18.00
CA PHE A 107 3.61 2.78 -17.15
C PHE A 107 2.22 2.92 -17.78
N ALA A 108 2.14 3.30 -19.07
CA ALA A 108 0.89 3.54 -19.75
C ALA A 108 0.04 2.26 -19.88
N TYR A 109 0.67 1.12 -20.15
CA TYR A 109 0.01 -0.19 -20.19
C TYR A 109 -0.72 -0.53 -18.89
N TYR A 110 -0.06 -0.32 -17.74
CA TYR A 110 -0.62 -0.61 -16.42
C TYR A 110 -1.62 0.46 -15.95
N PHE A 111 -1.32 1.73 -16.22
CA PHE A 111 -2.18 2.86 -15.91
C PHE A 111 -3.57 2.73 -16.57
N GLN A 112 -3.64 2.40 -17.86
CA GLN A 112 -4.90 2.20 -18.57
C GLN A 112 -5.77 1.08 -17.99
N ARG A 113 -5.13 0.07 -17.38
CA ARG A 113 -5.80 -1.10 -16.80
C ARG A 113 -6.13 -0.91 -15.32
N GLY A 114 -5.66 0.16 -14.69
CA GLY A 114 -5.73 0.33 -13.25
C GLY A 114 -5.03 -0.81 -12.49
N ALA A 115 -3.96 -1.37 -13.07
CA ALA A 115 -3.31 -2.58 -12.56
C ALA A 115 -1.95 -2.25 -11.95
N ALA A 116 -1.64 -2.84 -10.80
CA ALA A 116 -0.33 -2.68 -10.16
C ALA A 116 0.77 -3.43 -10.91
N ALA A 117 1.97 -2.87 -10.91
CA ALA A 117 3.17 -3.49 -11.47
C ALA A 117 4.43 -3.00 -10.77
N GLU A 118 5.45 -3.85 -10.80
CA GLU A 118 6.80 -3.56 -10.35
C GLU A 118 7.77 -3.89 -11.49
N ARG A 119 8.78 -3.05 -11.70
CA ARG A 119 9.77 -3.21 -12.76
C ARG A 119 11.15 -2.82 -12.28
N PHE A 120 12.15 -3.58 -12.73
CA PHE A 120 13.55 -3.28 -12.49
C PHE A 120 14.12 -2.45 -13.64
N THR A 121 15.14 -1.66 -13.35
CA THR A 121 15.99 -1.04 -14.37
C THR A 121 17.45 -1.17 -13.97
N GLY A 122 18.24 -1.78 -14.85
CA GLY A 122 19.70 -1.79 -14.72
C GLY A 122 20.34 -0.47 -15.18
N ASN A 123 19.57 0.44 -15.78
CA ASN A 123 20.05 1.72 -16.30
C ASN A 123 20.07 2.78 -15.18
N LYS A 124 21.24 2.95 -14.56
CA LYS A 124 21.42 3.85 -13.42
C LYS A 124 21.14 5.31 -13.79
N GLU A 125 21.54 5.75 -14.96
CA GLU A 125 21.37 7.12 -15.43
C GLU A 125 19.89 7.47 -15.64
N LEU A 126 19.13 6.55 -16.24
CA LEU A 126 17.68 6.66 -16.37
C LEU A 126 17.03 6.74 -15.00
N PHE A 127 17.35 5.81 -14.09
CA PHE A 127 16.77 5.79 -12.76
C PHE A 127 17.05 7.08 -11.97
N GLN A 128 18.31 7.56 -11.99
CA GLN A 128 18.69 8.82 -11.36
C GLN A 128 18.02 10.03 -12.00
N LYS A 129 17.76 10.01 -13.32
CA LYS A 129 16.95 11.04 -14.00
C LYS A 129 15.53 11.04 -13.45
N LEU A 130 14.86 9.88 -13.38
CA LEU A 130 13.50 9.74 -12.85
C LEU A 130 13.40 10.20 -11.39
N VAL A 131 14.33 9.77 -10.52
CA VAL A 131 14.37 10.20 -9.11
C VAL A 131 14.58 11.72 -8.98
N ARG A 132 15.45 12.32 -9.81
CA ARG A 132 15.66 13.78 -9.80
C ARG A 132 14.41 14.53 -10.24
N LEU A 133 13.70 14.03 -11.25
CA LEU A 133 12.45 14.62 -11.72
C LEU A 133 11.38 14.53 -10.63
N ALA A 134 11.22 13.36 -9.99
CA ALA A 134 10.27 13.14 -8.90
C ALA A 134 10.54 14.08 -7.70
N LYS A 135 11.82 14.32 -7.36
CA LYS A 135 12.21 15.24 -6.28
C LYS A 135 11.96 16.71 -6.59
N LYS A 136 12.12 17.13 -7.85
CA LYS A 136 12.13 18.55 -8.25
C LYS A 136 10.78 19.06 -8.72
N HIS A 137 9.81 18.18 -8.97
CA HIS A 137 8.55 18.60 -9.54
C HIS A 137 7.77 19.48 -8.55
N PRO A 138 7.44 20.75 -8.88
CA PRO A 138 6.88 21.71 -7.93
C PRO A 138 5.54 21.28 -7.32
N VAL A 139 4.80 20.44 -8.03
CA VAL A 139 3.43 20.02 -7.69
C VAL A 139 3.39 18.61 -7.11
N ALA A 140 4.42 17.78 -7.32
CA ALA A 140 4.29 16.34 -7.16
C ALA A 140 4.40 15.84 -5.70
N GLU A 141 4.32 16.74 -4.70
CA GLU A 141 4.38 16.47 -3.25
C GLU A 141 5.08 15.15 -2.85
N PRO A 142 6.39 15.01 -3.17
CA PRO A 142 7.06 13.73 -3.02
C PRO A 142 7.15 13.33 -1.54
N ARG A 143 6.69 12.12 -1.22
CA ARG A 143 6.73 11.58 0.14
C ARG A 143 7.82 10.53 0.26
N TRP A 144 8.68 10.69 1.27
CA TRP A 144 9.71 9.72 1.61
C TRP A 144 9.26 8.84 2.76
N ALA A 145 9.51 7.54 2.67
CA ALA A 145 9.31 6.61 3.78
C ALA A 145 10.52 5.70 3.97
N LEU A 146 10.65 5.20 5.21
CA LEU A 146 11.59 4.14 5.54
C LEU A 146 11.07 2.82 4.95
N GLY A 147 11.81 2.28 3.99
CA GLY A 147 11.53 1.00 3.36
C GLY A 147 12.44 -0.11 3.89
N GLY A 148 12.09 -1.34 3.51
CA GLY A 148 12.83 -2.55 3.86
C GLY A 148 12.29 -3.22 5.13
N ASN A 149 12.18 -4.54 5.07
CA ASN A 149 11.57 -5.34 6.13
C ASN A 149 12.30 -5.15 7.47
N ALA A 150 13.63 -5.20 7.49
CA ALA A 150 14.41 -5.12 8.71
C ALA A 150 14.28 -3.75 9.44
N PRO A 151 14.43 -2.59 8.77
CA PRO A 151 14.20 -1.30 9.40
C PRO A 151 12.77 -1.08 9.90
N VAL A 152 11.77 -1.55 9.14
CA VAL A 152 10.35 -1.42 9.53
C VAL A 152 10.03 -2.28 10.75
N ILE A 153 10.41 -3.56 10.73
CA ILE A 153 10.22 -4.47 11.87
C ILE A 153 10.99 -3.95 13.09
N GLY A 154 12.25 -3.55 12.90
CA GLY A 154 13.09 -3.01 13.98
C GLY A 154 12.49 -1.77 14.61
N SER A 155 11.97 -0.85 13.79
CA SER A 155 11.27 0.35 14.28
C SER A 155 10.00 -0.01 15.05
N ARG A 156 9.22 -1.00 14.58
CA ARG A 156 8.03 -1.44 15.31
C ARG A 156 8.39 -2.07 16.66
N LEU A 157 9.37 -2.98 16.70
CA LEU A 157 9.80 -3.63 17.94
C LEU A 157 10.36 -2.62 18.95
N ALA A 158 11.11 -1.63 18.48
CA ALA A 158 11.60 -0.55 19.35
C ALA A 158 10.44 0.29 19.91
N ALA A 159 9.39 0.54 19.12
CA ALA A 159 8.18 1.21 19.58
C ALA A 159 7.44 0.43 20.67
N GLU A 160 7.51 -0.91 20.65
CA GLU A 160 6.99 -1.80 21.70
C GLU A 160 7.96 -1.95 22.89
N GLY A 161 9.06 -1.20 22.91
CA GLY A 161 10.03 -1.15 24.01
C GLY A 161 11.24 -2.08 23.88
N ALA A 162 11.38 -2.84 22.80
CA ALA A 162 12.56 -3.68 22.58
C ALA A 162 13.85 -2.85 22.43
N GLU A 163 14.98 -3.41 22.87
CA GLU A 163 16.31 -2.89 22.54
C GLU A 163 16.76 -3.45 21.21
N VAL A 164 16.66 -2.64 20.16
CA VAL A 164 16.89 -3.09 18.78
C VAL A 164 18.27 -2.66 18.27
N VAL A 165 19.00 -3.61 17.71
CA VAL A 165 20.18 -3.38 16.87
C VAL A 165 19.85 -3.75 15.43
N LEU A 166 20.01 -2.81 14.51
CA LEU A 166 19.75 -2.96 13.08
C LEU A 166 21.06 -3.07 12.30
N ALA A 167 21.29 -4.20 11.65
CA ALA A 167 22.38 -4.44 10.72
C ALA A 167 21.93 -4.11 9.28
N ALA A 168 22.14 -2.87 8.86
CA ALA A 168 21.81 -2.39 7.51
C ALA A 168 22.77 -1.28 7.07
N LYS A 169 22.86 -1.05 5.76
CA LYS A 169 23.58 0.09 5.17
C LYS A 169 22.55 1.10 4.70
N MET A 170 22.63 2.34 5.20
CA MET A 170 21.72 3.42 4.83
C MET A 170 22.45 4.75 4.84
N SER A 171 21.94 5.71 4.09
CA SER A 171 22.45 7.06 4.08
C SER A 171 22.12 7.79 5.37
N SER A 172 22.82 8.90 5.60
CA SER A 172 22.49 9.81 6.69
C SER A 172 21.06 10.36 6.59
N LYS A 173 20.52 10.48 5.38
CA LYS A 173 19.14 10.94 5.14
C LYS A 173 18.14 9.86 5.52
N LEU A 174 18.29 8.62 5.06
CA LEU A 174 17.36 7.55 5.43
C LEU A 174 17.40 7.26 6.93
N LYS A 175 18.57 7.40 7.56
CA LYS A 175 18.71 7.28 9.02
C LYS A 175 17.83 8.26 9.80
N THR A 176 17.49 9.45 9.28
CA THR A 176 16.60 10.38 9.99
C THR A 176 15.15 9.89 10.04
N HIS A 177 14.76 8.97 9.15
CA HIS A 177 13.46 8.31 9.15
C HIS A 177 13.42 7.07 10.06
N LEU A 178 14.59 6.58 10.51
CA LEU A 178 14.68 5.50 11.49
C LEU A 178 14.39 6.03 12.88
N ARG A 179 13.69 5.25 13.71
CA ARG A 179 13.45 5.67 15.10
C ARG A 179 14.77 5.84 15.87
N PRO A 180 14.89 6.86 16.74
CA PRO A 180 16.13 7.13 17.48
C PRO A 180 16.58 6.03 18.44
N ASP A 181 15.66 5.18 18.89
CA ASP A 181 15.90 4.07 19.82
C ASP A 181 16.46 2.81 19.13
N VAL A 182 16.46 2.75 17.80
CA VAL A 182 17.08 1.68 17.01
C VAL A 182 18.57 1.97 16.81
N ARG A 183 19.43 1.07 17.28
CA ARG A 183 20.89 1.20 17.13
C ARG A 183 21.35 0.63 15.79
N LEU A 184 21.80 1.49 14.88
CA LEU A 184 22.39 1.06 13.61
C LEU A 184 23.83 0.53 13.82
N THR A 185 24.14 -0.67 13.31
CA THR A 185 25.49 -1.27 13.37
C THR A 185 26.17 -1.46 12.02
N GLY A 186 25.61 -0.92 10.93
CA GLY A 186 26.23 -0.92 9.59
C GLY A 186 26.84 0.43 9.19
N SER A 187 27.64 0.42 8.14
CA SER A 187 28.28 1.62 7.58
C SER A 187 27.24 2.57 6.98
N LEU A 188 27.45 3.88 7.16
CA LEU A 188 26.74 4.89 6.40
C LEU A 188 27.20 4.87 4.94
N ILE A 189 26.26 4.94 4.02
CA ILE A 189 26.49 5.02 2.57
C ILE A 189 26.07 6.39 2.05
N GLU A 190 26.51 6.76 0.85
CA GLU A 190 26.20 8.07 0.25
C GLU A 190 24.78 8.10 -0.33
N GLU A 191 24.41 7.07 -1.08
CA GLU A 191 23.11 6.93 -1.72
C GLU A 191 22.37 5.70 -1.17
N ASP A 192 21.08 5.85 -0.87
CA ASP A 192 20.20 4.73 -0.54
C ASP A 192 19.76 3.98 -1.78
N ASP A 193 19.44 2.69 -1.62
CA ASP A 193 18.59 2.00 -2.58
C ASP A 193 17.20 2.64 -2.55
N ILE A 194 16.73 3.16 -3.68
CA ILE A 194 15.46 3.88 -3.77
C ILE A 194 14.45 2.99 -4.48
N HIS A 195 13.23 2.90 -3.94
CA HIS A 195 12.07 2.40 -4.67
C HIS A 195 11.24 3.61 -5.11
N LEU A 196 11.10 3.80 -6.43
CA LEU A 196 10.27 4.87 -6.98
C LEU A 196 8.85 4.36 -7.17
N ILE A 197 7.90 4.91 -6.40
CA ILE A 197 6.51 4.48 -6.38
C ILE A 197 5.66 5.55 -7.05
N LEU A 198 5.05 5.17 -8.18
CA LEU A 198 4.25 6.05 -9.03
C LEU A 198 2.76 5.81 -8.75
N GLU A 199 2.14 6.70 -7.98
CA GLU A 199 0.74 6.58 -7.57
C GLU A 199 -0.20 7.23 -8.57
N TYR A 200 -1.34 6.60 -8.83
CA TYR A 200 -2.42 7.16 -9.63
C TYR A 200 -3.77 6.65 -9.12
N LYS A 201 -4.82 7.44 -9.32
CA LYS A 201 -6.19 7.12 -8.87
C LYS A 201 -7.17 7.00 -10.04
N THR A 202 -8.31 6.36 -9.77
CA THR A 202 -9.43 6.33 -10.71
C THR A 202 -9.81 7.74 -11.14
N GLY A 203 -9.89 7.96 -12.46
CA GLY A 203 -10.26 9.23 -13.06
C GLY A 203 -9.10 10.21 -13.30
N ASP A 204 -7.88 9.87 -12.90
CA ASP A 204 -6.70 10.59 -13.38
C ASP A 204 -6.57 10.44 -14.91
N ARG A 205 -6.00 11.46 -15.56
CA ARG A 205 -5.86 11.57 -17.02
C ARG A 205 -4.46 12.03 -17.39
#